data_AF-A0A441TNH8-F1
#
_entry.id   AF-A0A441TNH8-F1
#
_cell.length_a   1.000
_cell.length_b   1.000
_cell.length_c   1.000
_cell.angle_alpha   90.00
_cell.angle_beta   90.00
_cell.angle_gamma   90.00
#
_symmetry.space_group_name_H-M   'P 1'
#
loop_
_entity.id
_entity.type
_entity.pdbx_description
1 polymer ?
#
loop_
_entity_poly.entity_id
_entity_poly.type
_entity_poly.pdbx_seq_one_letter_code
_entity_poly.pdbx_strand_id
1 'polypeptide(L)'
;MTEVTPSATNGPAAQTKAPAVKNPSIATGPTRIGRTHTGFAAHGLYDPRNEHDACGVGFIVNMKGVKSHQIVADGLAVLENLTHRGAVGAD
;
A
#
# COMPACT_ATOMS: atom_id res chain seq x y z
N MET A 1 40.99 -20.14 18.15
CA MET A 1 40.19 -19.49 17.10
C MET A 1 39.27 -18.49 17.78
N THR A 2 39.88 -17.35 18.08
CA THR A 2 39.30 -16.05 18.48
C THR A 2 38.34 -15.56 17.38
N GLU A 3 37.28 -14.79 17.59
CA GLU A 3 36.78 -13.96 18.68
C GLU A 3 35.27 -13.75 18.46
N VAL A 4 34.55 -13.51 19.55
CA VAL A 4 33.15 -13.08 19.56
C VAL A 4 33.12 -11.55 19.61
N THR A 5 32.03 -10.94 19.07
CA THR A 5 31.54 -9.53 19.19
C THR A 5 32.13 -8.45 18.26
N PRO A 6 31.44 -7.30 17.98
CA PRO A 6 30.04 -6.92 18.27
C PRO A 6 29.26 -6.25 17.10
N SER A 7 27.96 -6.03 17.35
CA SER A 7 27.07 -5.06 16.69
C SER A 7 27.77 -3.76 16.28
N ALA A 8 27.60 -3.34 15.02
CA ALA A 8 27.96 -2.03 14.53
C ALA A 8 26.73 -1.31 13.95
N THR A 9 26.17 -0.47 14.81
CA THR A 9 25.81 0.92 14.57
C THR A 9 24.93 1.26 13.36
N ASN A 10 23.73 1.73 13.71
CA ASN A 10 22.91 2.65 12.92
C ASN A 10 23.77 3.75 12.28
N GLY A 11 23.98 3.64 10.97
CA GLY A 11 24.37 4.78 10.13
C GLY A 11 23.11 5.40 9.53
N PRO A 12 22.95 6.73 9.51
CA PRO A 12 21.85 7.34 8.80
C PRO A 12 22.01 7.00 7.32
N ALA A 13 21.03 6.30 6.74
CA ALA A 13 20.94 6.15 5.30
C ALA A 13 20.93 7.56 4.71
N ALA A 14 22.06 7.95 4.13
CA ALA A 14 22.27 9.22 3.48
C ALA A 14 21.19 9.37 2.42
N GLN A 15 20.20 10.23 2.71
CA GLN A 15 19.24 10.70 1.74
C GLN A 15 20.04 11.49 0.70
N THR A 16 20.45 10.83 -0.37
CA THR A 16 20.97 11.51 -1.56
C THR A 16 19.81 12.29 -2.15
N LYS A 17 19.82 13.59 -1.83
CA LYS A 17 18.96 14.65 -2.35
C LYS A 17 18.84 14.51 -3.88
N ALA A 18 17.71 13.97 -4.35
CA ALA A 18 17.34 14.07 -5.76
C ALA A 18 17.25 15.57 -6.12
N PRO A 19 17.73 15.98 -7.31
CA PRO A 19 17.74 17.38 -7.68
C PRO A 19 16.29 17.89 -7.74
N ALA A 20 16.06 19.04 -7.11
CA ALA A 20 14.77 19.71 -7.13
C ALA A 20 14.37 20.03 -8.58
N VAL A 21 13.45 19.23 -9.13
CA VAL A 21 12.73 19.60 -10.35
C VAL A 21 11.83 20.78 -9.98
N LYS A 22 12.29 21.99 -10.29
CA LYS A 22 11.42 23.18 -10.32
C LYS A 22 10.41 22.97 -11.44
N ASN A 23 9.19 22.56 -11.11
CA ASN A 23 8.05 22.70 -12.02
C ASN A 23 7.31 24.00 -11.69
N PRO A 24 7.40 25.03 -12.56
CA PRO A 24 6.66 26.26 -12.38
C PRO A 24 5.29 26.07 -13.01
N SER A 25 4.25 25.89 -12.20
CA SER A 25 2.90 26.18 -12.66
C SER A 25 2.00 26.46 -11.46
N ILE A 26 2.12 27.68 -10.95
CA ILE A 26 0.96 28.38 -10.39
C ILE A 26 0.01 28.60 -11.57
N ALA A 27 -0.90 27.65 -11.80
CA ALA A 27 -1.94 27.77 -12.81
C ALA A 27 -3.26 28.13 -12.11
N THR A 28 -3.49 29.43 -11.97
CA THR A 28 -4.80 30.00 -11.66
C THR A 28 -5.67 29.89 -12.92
N GLY A 29 -6.47 28.82 -13.06
CA GLY A 29 -7.36 28.59 -14.21
C GLY A 29 -8.02 27.21 -14.20
N PRO A 30 -9.14 26.99 -14.91
CA PRO A 30 -10.09 25.91 -14.64
C PRO A 30 -9.43 24.54 -14.80
N THR A 31 -9.54 23.76 -13.74
CA THR A 31 -8.91 22.47 -13.47
C THR A 31 -9.20 21.46 -14.58
N ARG A 32 -8.33 21.38 -15.60
CA ARG A 32 -8.18 20.12 -16.33
C ARG A 32 -7.57 19.15 -15.31
N ILE A 33 -8.35 18.19 -14.83
CA ILE A 33 -7.91 17.10 -13.96
C ILE A 33 -6.87 16.30 -14.76
N GLY A 34 -5.61 16.73 -14.65
CA GLY A 34 -4.49 16.16 -15.37
C GLY A 34 -4.15 14.82 -14.74
N ARG A 35 -4.62 13.74 -15.36
CA ARG A 35 -4.17 12.39 -15.03
C ARG A 35 -2.73 12.26 -15.52
N THR A 36 -1.80 12.09 -14.59
CA THR A 36 -0.42 11.69 -14.89
C THR A 36 -0.37 10.19 -15.19
N HIS A 37 0.72 9.72 -15.79
CA HIS A 37 0.93 8.29 -16.03
C HIS A 37 0.92 7.45 -14.74
N THR A 38 1.10 8.09 -13.58
CA THR A 38 1.17 7.45 -12.26
C THR A 38 0.00 7.79 -11.32
N GLY A 39 -1.05 8.49 -11.80
CA GLY A 39 -2.21 8.85 -10.97
C GLY A 39 -2.72 10.28 -11.16
N PHE A 40 -3.55 10.77 -10.24
CA PHE A 40 -4.05 12.15 -10.25
C PHE A 40 -2.95 13.14 -9.84
N ALA A 41 -3.03 14.38 -10.35
CA ALA A 41 -2.18 15.47 -9.87
C ALA A 41 -2.66 15.94 -8.48
N ALA A 42 -1.73 16.41 -7.64
CA ALA A 42 -2.06 17.00 -6.34
C ALA A 42 -3.00 18.20 -6.51
N HIS A 43 -4.04 18.29 -5.67
CA HIS A 43 -5.05 19.34 -5.75
C HIS A 43 -5.62 19.67 -4.36
N GLY A 44 -5.47 20.92 -3.93
CA GLY A 44 -5.85 21.32 -2.56
C GLY A 44 -5.01 20.59 -1.51
N LEU A 45 -5.66 19.97 -0.51
CA LEU A 45 -5.01 19.15 0.55
C LEU A 45 -4.72 17.70 0.11
N TYR A 46 -5.15 17.30 -1.09
CA TYR A 46 -4.90 15.96 -1.61
C TYR A 46 -3.45 15.82 -2.12
N ASP A 47 -2.71 14.89 -1.53
CA ASP A 47 -1.40 14.44 -2.01
C ASP A 47 -1.50 12.98 -2.50
N PRO A 48 -1.35 12.71 -3.81
CA PRO A 48 -1.42 11.37 -4.38
C PRO A 48 -0.43 10.37 -3.75
N ARG A 49 0.63 10.84 -3.08
CA ARG A 49 1.61 9.98 -2.40
C ARG A 49 1.04 9.27 -1.17
N ASN A 50 -0.07 9.77 -0.62
CA ASN A 50 -0.74 9.21 0.55
C ASN A 50 -1.91 8.27 0.17
N GLU A 51 -2.17 8.06 -1.12
CA GLU A 51 -3.25 7.22 -1.63
C GLU A 51 -2.86 5.74 -1.57
N HIS A 52 -3.70 4.90 -0.96
CA HIS A 52 -3.46 3.47 -0.81
C HIS A 52 -4.77 2.67 -0.89
N ASP A 53 -4.74 1.56 -1.63
CA ASP A 53 -5.89 0.64 -1.70
C ASP A 53 -6.09 -0.08 -0.36
N ALA A 54 -7.27 0.11 0.24
CA ALA A 54 -7.59 -0.53 1.51
C ALA A 54 -8.04 -1.99 1.35
N CYS A 55 -8.64 -2.42 0.22
CA CYS A 55 -9.33 -3.72 0.09
C CYS A 55 -8.43 -4.91 -0.29
N GLY A 56 -8.77 -6.12 0.19
CA GLY A 56 -8.08 -7.38 -0.14
C GLY A 56 -8.99 -8.48 -0.69
N VAL A 57 -8.42 -9.37 -1.50
CA VAL A 57 -9.11 -10.54 -2.07
C VAL A 57 -8.24 -11.80 -1.90
N GLY A 58 -8.89 -12.95 -1.73
CA GLY A 58 -8.23 -14.25 -1.59
C GLY A 58 -9.09 -15.38 -2.14
N PHE A 59 -8.48 -16.53 -2.41
CA PHE A 59 -9.14 -17.68 -3.03
C PHE A 59 -8.60 -19.00 -2.49
N ILE A 60 -9.48 -19.98 -2.34
CA ILE A 60 -9.17 -21.33 -1.86
C ILE A 60 -9.68 -22.35 -2.86
N VAL A 61 -8.86 -23.36 -3.16
CA VAL A 61 -9.19 -24.46 -4.08
C VAL A 61 -8.80 -25.78 -3.49
N ASN A 62 -9.70 -26.76 -3.59
CA ASN A 62 -9.32 -28.16 -3.49
C ASN A 62 -8.84 -28.68 -4.85
N MET A 63 -7.53 -28.85 -5.00
CA MET A 63 -6.91 -29.32 -6.25
C MET A 63 -7.35 -30.73 -6.66
N LYS A 64 -7.87 -31.53 -5.71
CA LYS A 64 -8.38 -32.89 -5.99
C LYS A 64 -9.85 -32.88 -6.46
N GLY A 65 -10.51 -31.72 -6.46
CA GLY A 65 -11.92 -31.58 -6.88
C GLY A 65 -12.93 -32.26 -5.93
N VAL A 66 -12.48 -32.72 -4.75
CA VAL A 66 -13.35 -33.38 -3.79
C VAL A 66 -14.18 -32.34 -3.07
N LYS A 67 -15.51 -32.54 -3.08
CA LYS A 67 -16.44 -31.68 -2.35
C LYS A 67 -16.18 -31.78 -0.85
N SER A 68 -15.96 -30.65 -0.20
CA SER A 68 -15.76 -30.56 1.24
C SER A 68 -16.21 -29.20 1.75
N HIS A 69 -16.82 -29.18 2.94
CA HIS A 69 -17.16 -27.93 3.63
C HIS A 69 -15.90 -27.19 4.13
N GLN A 70 -14.73 -27.84 4.13
CA GLN A 70 -13.48 -27.22 4.56
C GLN A 70 -13.15 -25.94 3.77
N ILE A 71 -13.44 -25.90 2.46
CA ILE A 71 -13.22 -24.71 1.63
C ILE A 71 -14.00 -23.49 2.16
N VAL A 72 -15.20 -23.71 2.71
CA VAL A 72 -16.02 -22.64 3.29
C VAL A 72 -15.39 -22.14 4.59
N ALA A 73 -14.98 -23.06 5.47
CA ALA A 73 -14.31 -22.71 6.72
C ALA A 73 -12.99 -21.95 6.47
N ASP A 74 -12.17 -22.41 5.53
CA ASP A 74 -10.93 -21.75 5.14
C ASP A 74 -11.20 -20.38 4.53
N GLY A 75 -12.26 -20.24 3.72
CA GLY A 75 -12.69 -18.96 3.17
C GLY A 75 -13.09 -17.94 4.23
N LEU A 76 -13.80 -18.36 5.27
CA LEU A 76 -14.15 -17.49 6.41
C LEU A 76 -12.89 -17.05 7.17
N ALA A 77 -11.96 -17.96 7.43
CA ALA A 77 -10.68 -17.63 8.05
C ALA A 77 -9.88 -16.62 7.21
N VAL A 78 -9.91 -16.70 5.87
CA VAL A 78 -9.31 -15.67 5.00
C VAL A 78 -9.96 -14.31 5.23
N LEU A 79 -11.29 -14.23 5.29
CA LEU A 79 -12.00 -12.97 5.49
C LEU A 79 -11.71 -12.35 6.87
N GLU A 80 -11.68 -13.15 7.93
CA GLU A 80 -11.32 -12.70 9.28
C GLU A 80 -9.92 -12.07 9.32
N ASN A 81 -8.98 -12.66 8.59
CA ASN A 81 -7.62 -12.12 8.48
C ASN A 81 -7.53 -10.84 7.64
N LEU A 82 -8.52 -10.57 6.78
CA LEU A 82 -8.61 -9.34 5.99
C LEU A 82 -9.42 -8.23 6.67
N THR A 83 -9.93 -8.43 7.89
CA THR A 83 -10.80 -7.43 8.55
C THR A 83 -10.13 -6.06 8.75
N HIS A 84 -8.81 -6.02 8.96
CA HIS A 84 -8.03 -4.78 9.09
C HIS A 84 -7.97 -3.94 7.80
N ARG A 85 -8.42 -4.52 6.68
CA ARG A 85 -8.51 -3.93 5.34
C ARG A 85 -9.95 -3.56 4.97
N GLY A 86 -10.91 -3.81 5.86
CA GLY A 86 -12.32 -3.49 5.67
C GLY A 86 -12.69 -2.10 6.18
N ALA A 87 -13.77 -1.54 5.64
CA ALA A 87 -14.42 -0.39 6.23
C ALA A 87 -15.15 -0.81 7.51
N VAL A 88 -15.08 0.03 8.55
CA VAL A 88 -15.86 -0.13 9.79
C VAL A 88 -16.84 1.04 9.93
N GLY A 89 -18.06 0.74 10.39
CA GLY A 89 -19.06 1.76 10.69
C GLY A 89 -18.84 2.40 12.06
N ALA A 90 -19.33 3.63 12.25
CA ALA A 90 -19.43 4.26 13.56
C ALA A 90 -20.82 3.93 14.14
N ASP A 91 -20.88 2.97 15.05
CA ASP A 91 -22.04 2.68 15.91
C ASP A 91 -21.84 3.34 17.28
#